data_AF-A0A7H9AQD0-F1
#
_entry.id   AF-A0A7H9AQD0-F1
#
_cell.length_a   1.000
_cell.length_b   1.000
_cell.length_c   1.000
_cell.angle_alpha   90.00
_cell.angle_beta   90.00
_cell.angle_gamma   90.00
#
_symmetry.space_group_name_H-M   'P 1'
#
loop_
_entity.id
_entity.type
_entity.pdbx_description
1 polymer ?
#
loop_
_entity_poly.entity_id
_entity_poly.type
_entity_poly.pdbx_seq_one_letter_code
_entity_poly.pdbx_strand_id
1 'polypeptide(L)'
;MFKILKISALFLIFGFADQYANTDQQLPQQQKLNGIYEYVYPYNSSDTLENHYLQFEKGKIFYYGTSDDFDMAREGYEVGFFSVEIPFVDYYQNTINFSVGVSESDMYKKPITPSKNEGNNTLWGMSLTHNSINYQGEIKDNGNTIVISSEGIDDRTFVKIK
;
A
#
# COMPACT_ATOMS: atom_id res chain seq x y z
N MET A 1 38.40 -26.69 -58.04
CA MET A 1 37.41 -25.59 -57.82
C MET A 1 36.10 -26.27 -57.49
N PHE A 2 35.40 -26.11 -56.36
CA PHE A 2 35.30 -25.04 -55.36
C PHE A 2 35.25 -25.63 -53.94
N LYS A 3 35.86 -24.94 -52.98
CA LYS A 3 35.64 -25.11 -51.53
C LYS A 3 34.29 -24.51 -51.17
N ILE A 4 33.46 -25.18 -50.37
CA ILE A 4 32.51 -24.51 -49.48
C ILE A 4 32.56 -25.21 -48.12
N LEU A 5 33.04 -24.42 -47.15
CA LEU A 5 33.06 -24.63 -45.72
C LEU A 5 31.62 -24.56 -45.20
N LYS A 6 31.13 -25.57 -44.47
CA LYS A 6 29.91 -25.44 -43.67
C LYS A 6 30.27 -25.36 -42.20
N ILE A 7 29.97 -24.20 -41.64
CA ILE A 7 30.18 -23.77 -40.26
C ILE A 7 29.25 -24.58 -39.35
N SER A 8 29.82 -25.20 -38.32
CA SER A 8 29.07 -25.77 -37.20
C SER A 8 28.40 -24.64 -36.42
N ALA A 9 27.06 -24.58 -36.47
CA ALA A 9 26.28 -23.75 -35.56
C ALA A 9 26.15 -24.50 -34.23
N LEU A 10 26.99 -24.14 -33.27
CA LEU A 10 26.83 -24.50 -31.87
C LEU A 10 25.65 -23.68 -31.31
N PHE A 11 24.47 -24.28 -31.20
CA PHE A 11 23.36 -23.67 -30.47
C PHE A 11 23.66 -23.74 -28.98
N LEU A 12 24.04 -22.60 -28.40
CA LEU A 12 23.97 -22.35 -26.96
C LEU A 12 22.50 -22.39 -26.55
N ILE A 13 22.09 -23.47 -25.90
CA ILE A 13 20.84 -23.53 -25.16
C ILE A 13 21.07 -22.72 -23.89
N PHE A 14 20.74 -21.43 -23.92
CA PHE A 14 20.52 -20.70 -22.67
C PHE A 14 19.22 -21.21 -22.08
N GLY A 15 19.33 -21.91 -20.96
CA GLY A 15 18.19 -22.39 -20.19
C GLY A 15 17.34 -21.21 -19.72
N PHE A 16 16.09 -21.17 -20.15
CA PHE A 16 15.03 -20.51 -19.40
C PHE A 16 14.48 -21.54 -18.41
N ALA A 17 15.26 -21.79 -17.35
CA ALA A 17 14.70 -22.29 -16.11
C ALA A 17 14.44 -21.08 -15.20
N ASP A 18 13.32 -21.12 -14.49
CA ASP A 18 12.90 -20.20 -13.42
C ASP A 18 12.05 -18.98 -13.82
N GLN A 19 10.86 -19.25 -14.37
CA GLN A 19 9.69 -18.37 -14.22
C GLN A 19 8.50 -19.05 -13.51
N TYR A 20 8.73 -20.11 -12.72
CA TYR A 20 7.68 -20.86 -12.03
C TYR A 20 7.92 -21.03 -10.52
N ALA A 21 8.55 -20.05 -9.86
CA ALA A 21 8.71 -20.06 -8.41
C ALA A 21 8.23 -18.74 -7.83
N ASN A 22 6.91 -18.55 -7.66
CA ASN A 22 6.37 -17.63 -6.64
C ASN A 22 4.85 -17.65 -6.39
N THR A 23 4.06 -18.35 -7.21
CA THR A 23 2.59 -18.35 -7.06
C THR A 23 2.08 -19.06 -5.80
N ASP A 24 2.79 -20.07 -5.29
CA ASP A 24 2.36 -20.86 -4.12
C ASP A 24 2.54 -20.15 -2.77
N GLN A 25 3.34 -19.08 -2.69
CA GLN A 25 3.54 -18.32 -1.43
C GLN A 25 2.64 -17.08 -1.31
N GLN A 26 2.10 -16.57 -2.42
CA GLN A 26 1.28 -15.34 -2.41
C GLN A 26 -0.13 -15.57 -1.85
N LEU A 27 -0.82 -16.63 -2.27
CA LEU A 27 -2.19 -16.93 -1.81
C LEU A 27 -2.28 -17.17 -0.28
N PRO A 28 -1.39 -17.96 0.34
CA PRO A 28 -1.43 -18.21 1.78
C PRO A 28 -1.19 -16.96 2.63
N GLN A 29 -0.35 -16.02 2.16
CA GLN A 29 -0.11 -14.79 2.89
C GLN A 29 -1.25 -13.79 2.77
N GLN A 30 -1.81 -13.60 1.58
CA GLN A 30 -2.99 -12.75 1.41
C GLN A 30 -4.15 -13.23 2.29
N GLN A 31 -4.35 -14.54 2.41
CA GLN A 31 -5.38 -15.09 3.30
C GLN A 31 -5.10 -14.81 4.78
N LYS A 32 -3.84 -14.86 5.24
CA LYS A 32 -3.47 -14.51 6.62
C LYS A 32 -3.73 -13.04 6.94
N LEU A 33 -3.60 -12.16 5.95
CA LEU A 33 -3.79 -10.73 6.11
C LEU A 33 -5.25 -10.29 6.08
N ASN A 34 -6.21 -11.13 5.69
CA ASN A 34 -7.63 -10.74 5.71
C ASN A 34 -8.04 -10.16 7.07
N GLY A 35 -8.60 -8.95 7.07
CA GLY A 35 -8.95 -8.22 8.29
C GLY A 35 -8.73 -6.72 8.18
N ILE A 36 -8.98 -6.02 9.28
CA ILE A 36 -8.74 -4.58 9.41
C ILE A 36 -7.58 -4.39 10.37
N TYR A 37 -6.63 -3.55 9.98
CA TYR A 37 -5.50 -3.15 10.79
C TYR A 37 -5.56 -1.66 11.02
N GLU A 38 -5.20 -1.25 12.22
CA GLU A 38 -5.26 0.14 12.66
C GLU A 38 -3.87 0.59 13.11
N TYR A 39 -3.46 1.75 12.63
CA TYR A 39 -2.40 2.54 13.23
C TYR A 39 -3.04 3.68 14.00
N VAL A 40 -2.84 3.70 15.31
CA VAL A 40 -3.34 4.75 16.19
C VAL A 40 -2.38 5.94 16.13
N TYR A 41 -2.83 7.05 15.57
CA TYR A 41 -2.02 8.26 15.46
C TYR A 41 -1.73 8.85 16.85
N PRO A 42 -0.47 9.08 17.22
CA PRO A 42 -0.10 9.50 18.57
C PRO A 42 -0.63 10.89 18.97
N TYR A 43 -0.98 11.73 18.00
CA TYR A 43 -1.44 13.10 18.23
C TYR A 43 -2.95 13.29 18.00
N ASN A 44 -3.73 12.21 18.03
CA ASN A 44 -5.19 12.30 18.03
C ASN A 44 -5.68 13.28 19.10
N SER A 45 -6.71 14.04 18.74
CA SER A 45 -7.43 14.91 19.67
C SER A 45 -8.84 14.35 19.94
N SER A 46 -9.59 15.00 20.85
CA SER A 46 -11.00 14.65 21.07
C SER A 46 -11.87 14.89 19.83
N ASP A 47 -11.47 15.84 18.99
CA ASP A 47 -12.28 16.37 17.90
C ASP A 47 -11.89 15.76 16.56
N THR A 48 -10.62 15.34 16.43
CA THR A 48 -10.06 14.78 15.20
C THR A 48 -9.32 13.49 15.49
N LEU A 49 -9.82 12.40 14.89
CA LEU A 49 -9.17 11.09 14.87
C LEU A 49 -8.52 10.88 13.51
N GLU A 50 -7.19 10.84 13.51
CA GLU A 50 -6.32 10.76 12.33
C GLU A 50 -5.68 9.37 12.20
N ASN A 51 -6.33 8.34 12.74
CA ASN A 51 -5.88 6.96 12.60
C ASN A 51 -5.84 6.54 11.14
N HIS A 52 -4.84 5.74 10.82
CA HIS A 52 -4.72 5.12 9.50
C HIS A 52 -5.21 3.68 9.57
N TYR A 53 -5.71 3.17 8.45
CA TYR A 53 -6.16 1.79 8.36
C TYR A 53 -5.67 1.11 7.09
N LEU A 54 -5.38 -0.18 7.22
CA LEU A 54 -5.25 -1.13 6.12
C LEU A 54 -6.39 -2.13 6.25
N GLN A 55 -7.19 -2.28 5.20
CA GLN A 55 -8.24 -3.30 5.14
C GLN A 55 -7.95 -4.28 4.02
N PHE A 56 -7.84 -5.56 4.36
CA PHE A 56 -7.71 -6.67 3.43
C PHE A 56 -9.04 -7.42 3.41
N GLU A 57 -9.76 -7.36 2.30
CA GLU A 57 -11.05 -8.03 2.15
C GLU A 57 -11.20 -8.65 0.76
N LYS A 58 -11.35 -9.98 0.70
CA LYS A 58 -11.69 -10.73 -0.53
C LYS A 58 -10.76 -10.40 -1.71
N GLY A 59 -9.47 -10.27 -1.43
CA GLY A 59 -8.45 -9.96 -2.44
C GLY A 59 -8.36 -8.47 -2.83
N LYS A 60 -9.16 -7.60 -2.21
CA LYS A 60 -9.02 -6.14 -2.30
C LYS A 60 -8.30 -5.61 -1.07
N ILE A 61 -7.56 -4.53 -1.26
CA ILE A 61 -6.80 -3.88 -0.21
C ILE A 61 -7.15 -2.41 -0.25
N PHE A 62 -7.50 -1.84 0.89
CA PHE A 62 -7.83 -0.42 1.01
C PHE A 62 -6.90 0.24 2.01
N TYR A 63 -6.44 1.44 1.66
CA TYR A 63 -5.73 2.32 2.57
C TYR A 63 -6.66 3.46 2.99
N TYR A 64 -6.65 3.78 4.28
CA TYR A 64 -7.32 4.93 4.86
C TYR A 64 -6.27 5.76 5.56
N GLY A 65 -6.22 7.05 5.25
CA GLY A 65 -5.21 7.94 5.81
C GLY A 65 -5.59 9.39 5.65
N THR A 66 -4.58 10.24 5.83
CA THR A 66 -4.73 11.68 5.86
C THR A 66 -3.89 12.38 4.80
N SER A 67 -4.23 13.63 4.49
CA SER A 67 -3.49 14.47 3.54
C SER A 67 -2.03 14.69 3.95
N ASP A 68 -1.68 14.51 5.22
CA ASP A 68 -0.31 14.72 5.72
C ASP A 68 0.71 13.78 5.07
N ASP A 69 0.24 12.63 4.58
CA ASP A 69 1.02 11.73 3.73
C ASP A 69 1.48 12.42 2.42
N PHE A 70 0.63 13.29 1.86
CA PHE A 70 0.75 13.91 0.55
C PHE A 70 1.18 15.39 0.60
N ASP A 71 1.31 15.93 1.80
CA ASP A 71 1.48 17.34 2.06
C ASP A 71 2.20 17.58 3.39
N MET A 72 3.49 17.27 3.39
CA MET A 72 4.33 17.21 4.59
C MET A 72 4.59 18.57 5.26
N ALA A 73 4.23 19.68 4.60
CA ALA A 73 4.46 21.05 5.08
C ALA A 73 3.14 21.83 5.19
N ARG A 74 2.09 21.18 5.69
CA ARG A 74 0.79 21.80 5.94
C ARG A 74 0.92 23.03 6.84
N GLU A 75 0.63 24.21 6.29
CA GLU A 75 0.60 25.48 7.02
C GLU A 75 -0.80 26.11 6.98
N GLY A 76 -1.53 26.01 8.10
CA GLY A 76 -2.72 26.85 8.34
C GLY A 76 -4.08 26.30 7.84
N TYR A 77 -4.21 25.00 7.60
CA TYR A 77 -5.50 24.36 7.28
C TYR A 77 -5.67 23.00 7.95
N GLU A 78 -6.93 22.57 8.07
CA GLU A 78 -7.32 21.27 8.61
C GLU A 78 -6.87 20.13 7.71
N VAL A 79 -6.70 18.95 8.31
CA VAL A 79 -6.27 17.75 7.58
C VAL A 79 -7.38 17.21 6.67
N GLY A 80 -7.00 16.70 5.50
CA GLY A 80 -7.89 15.95 4.61
C GLY A 80 -7.85 14.46 4.93
N PHE A 81 -8.94 13.75 4.66
CA PHE A 81 -9.05 12.29 4.86
C PHE A 81 -9.42 11.61 3.57
N PHE A 82 -8.88 10.41 3.34
CA PHE A 82 -9.18 9.65 2.12
C PHE A 82 -9.32 8.16 2.41
N SER A 83 -9.92 7.46 1.44
CA SER A 83 -9.86 6.01 1.33
C SER A 83 -9.68 5.64 -0.13
N VAL A 84 -8.69 4.80 -0.43
CA VAL A 84 -8.43 4.33 -1.79
C VAL A 84 -8.16 2.84 -1.81
N GLU A 85 -8.61 2.18 -2.88
CA GLU A 85 -8.23 0.81 -3.19
C GLU A 85 -6.78 0.80 -3.70
N ILE A 86 -5.94 -0.05 -3.10
CA ILE A 86 -4.58 -0.31 -3.57
C ILE A 86 -4.69 -1.35 -4.69
N PRO A 87 -4.39 -0.98 -5.95
CA PRO A 87 -4.66 -1.86 -7.09
C PRO A 87 -3.66 -3.01 -7.20
N PHE A 88 -2.43 -2.82 -6.72
CA PHE A 88 -1.35 -3.79 -6.81
C PHE A 88 -0.53 -3.81 -5.54
N VAL A 89 -0.23 -5.02 -5.08
CA VAL A 89 0.62 -5.27 -3.92
C VAL A 89 1.58 -6.39 -4.26
N ASP A 90 2.87 -6.13 -4.05
CA ASP A 90 3.91 -7.12 -4.18
C ASP A 90 4.17 -7.78 -2.82
N TYR A 91 4.15 -9.11 -2.83
CA TYR A 91 4.34 -9.94 -1.65
C TYR A 91 5.58 -10.79 -1.85
N TYR A 92 6.53 -10.67 -0.92
CA TYR A 92 7.71 -11.51 -0.91
C TYR A 92 8.11 -11.85 0.52
N GLN A 93 8.00 -13.12 0.89
CA GLN A 93 8.22 -13.57 2.27
C GLN A 93 7.45 -12.67 3.25
N ASN A 94 8.05 -12.19 4.33
CA ASN A 94 7.35 -11.33 5.28
C ASN A 94 7.31 -9.85 4.86
N THR A 95 7.45 -9.55 3.57
CA THR A 95 7.45 -8.18 3.04
C THR A 95 6.23 -7.93 2.17
N ILE A 96 5.65 -6.74 2.31
CA ILE A 96 4.54 -6.24 1.51
C ILE A 96 4.92 -4.86 0.95
N ASN A 97 4.92 -4.70 -0.38
CA ASN A 97 5.23 -3.42 -1.01
C ASN A 97 4.01 -2.95 -1.81
N PHE A 98 3.67 -1.67 -1.68
CA PHE A 98 2.50 -1.13 -2.37
C PHE A 98 2.61 0.39 -2.54
N SER A 99 1.79 0.91 -3.45
CA SER A 99 1.67 2.34 -3.70
C SER A 99 0.27 2.82 -3.36
N VAL A 100 0.19 3.94 -2.66
CA VAL A 100 -1.06 4.66 -2.40
C VAL A 100 -1.08 5.87 -3.32
N GLY A 101 -2.02 5.91 -4.25
CA GLY A 101 -2.26 7.04 -5.14
C GLY A 101 -3.59 7.70 -4.84
N VAL A 102 -3.62 9.03 -4.81
CA VAL A 102 -4.80 9.83 -4.48
C VAL A 102 -4.93 11.00 -5.45
N SER A 103 -6.11 11.59 -5.50
CA SER A 103 -6.39 12.87 -6.13
C SER A 103 -7.10 13.80 -5.16
N GLU A 104 -7.20 15.09 -5.49
CA GLU A 104 -7.96 16.06 -4.69
C GLU A 104 -9.44 15.64 -4.54
N SER A 105 -10.00 14.90 -5.51
CA SER A 105 -11.36 14.35 -5.44
C SER A 105 -11.52 13.17 -4.49
N ASP A 106 -10.43 12.58 -4.01
CA ASP A 106 -10.43 11.49 -3.03
C ASP A 106 -10.34 12.01 -1.58
N MET A 107 -10.17 13.32 -1.41
CA MET A 107 -9.93 13.97 -0.13
C MET A 107 -11.19 14.62 0.44
N TYR A 108 -11.44 14.37 1.72
CA TYR A 108 -12.65 14.80 2.42
C TYR A 108 -12.34 15.49 3.75
N LYS A 109 -13.26 16.31 4.24
CA LYS A 109 -13.07 17.10 5.47
C LYS A 109 -13.18 16.31 6.77
N LYS A 110 -13.85 15.16 6.75
CA LYS A 110 -14.08 14.34 7.94
C LYS A 110 -13.42 12.97 7.82
N PRO A 111 -13.07 12.33 8.96
CA PRO A 111 -12.50 10.99 8.95
C PRO A 111 -13.30 9.98 8.13
N ILE A 112 -12.58 9.19 7.34
CA ILE A 112 -13.11 8.02 6.63
C ILE A 112 -12.44 6.79 7.23
N THR A 113 -13.24 5.84 7.72
CA THR A 113 -12.71 4.62 8.32
C THR A 113 -13.42 3.38 7.77
N PRO A 114 -12.83 2.18 7.87
CA PRO A 114 -13.49 0.94 7.46
C PRO A 114 -14.86 0.71 8.09
N SER A 115 -15.09 1.24 9.31
CA SER A 115 -16.34 1.04 10.06
C SER A 115 -17.32 2.22 9.95
N LYS A 116 -16.89 3.37 9.42
CA LYS A 116 -17.70 4.58 9.34
C LYS A 116 -17.39 5.35 8.07
N ASN A 117 -18.38 5.42 7.20
CA ASN A 117 -18.40 6.36 6.09
C ASN A 117 -19.41 7.45 6.42
N GLU A 118 -18.96 8.68 6.63
CA GLU A 118 -19.86 9.82 6.86
C GLU A 118 -20.60 10.10 5.55
N GLY A 119 -21.85 9.64 5.42
CA GLY A 119 -22.62 9.71 4.16
C GLY A 119 -22.82 11.10 3.56
N ASN A 120 -22.45 12.17 4.28
CA ASN A 120 -22.43 13.57 3.81
C ASN A 120 -21.04 14.21 3.98
N ASN A 121 -19.97 13.46 3.74
CA ASN A 121 -18.62 14.01 3.80
C ASN A 121 -18.39 14.94 2.59
N THR A 122 -17.92 16.15 2.85
CA THR A 122 -17.65 17.13 1.79
C THR A 122 -16.19 17.06 1.39
N LEU A 123 -15.90 17.40 0.13
CA LEU A 123 -14.52 17.45 -0.35
C LEU A 123 -13.70 18.43 0.48
N TRP A 124 -12.44 18.05 0.73
CA TRP A 124 -11.50 18.83 1.52
C TRP A 124 -11.22 20.20 0.87
N GLY A 125 -10.93 20.18 -0.44
CA GLY A 125 -10.83 21.38 -1.27
C GLY A 125 -9.46 22.06 -1.27
N MET A 126 -8.42 21.41 -0.74
CA MET A 126 -7.03 21.86 -0.82
C MET A 126 -6.26 21.05 -1.86
N SER A 127 -5.17 21.63 -2.38
CA SER A 127 -4.29 20.96 -3.32
C SER A 127 -3.24 20.11 -2.63
N LEU A 128 -2.82 19.03 -3.30
CA LEU A 128 -1.78 18.13 -2.82
C LEU A 128 -0.41 18.50 -3.41
N THR A 129 0.64 18.37 -2.62
CA THR A 129 2.02 18.59 -3.08
C THR A 129 2.51 17.42 -3.94
N HIS A 130 2.17 16.19 -3.54
CA HIS A 130 2.35 14.98 -4.33
C HIS A 130 1.09 14.11 -4.27
N ASN A 131 0.94 13.18 -5.21
CA ASN A 131 -0.29 12.40 -5.37
C ASN A 131 -0.08 10.89 -5.24
N SER A 132 1.14 10.44 -4.91
CA SER A 132 1.48 9.04 -4.75
C SER A 132 2.60 8.84 -3.73
N ILE A 133 2.52 7.76 -2.97
CA ILE A 133 3.53 7.34 -1.99
C ILE A 133 3.76 5.84 -2.14
N ASN A 134 5.01 5.41 -1.99
CA ASN A 134 5.40 4.01 -2.00
C ASN A 134 5.74 3.56 -0.59
N TYR A 135 5.04 2.55 -0.10
CA TYR A 135 5.30 1.94 1.19
C TYR A 135 6.03 0.62 1.01
N GLN A 136 7.00 0.39 1.89
CA GLN A 136 7.55 -0.93 2.17
C GLN A 136 7.04 -1.37 3.53
N GLY A 137 6.63 -2.63 3.64
CA GLY A 137 6.02 -3.16 4.84
C GLY A 137 6.63 -4.47 5.29
N GLU A 138 6.73 -4.67 6.59
CA GLU A 138 7.13 -5.92 7.24
C GLU A 138 5.94 -6.53 7.98
N ILE A 139 5.59 -7.76 7.63
CA ILE A 139 4.53 -8.57 8.25
C ILE A 139 5.12 -9.32 9.43
N LYS A 140 4.58 -9.07 10.63
CA LYS A 140 5.01 -9.67 11.90
C LYS A 140 3.89 -10.45 12.55
N ASP A 141 4.25 -11.20 13.59
CA ASP A 141 3.29 -11.87 14.48
C ASP A 141 2.27 -12.74 13.76
N ASN A 142 2.74 -13.50 12.77
CA ASN A 142 1.93 -14.36 11.89
C ASN A 142 0.80 -13.60 11.17
N GLY A 143 1.05 -12.34 10.82
CA GLY A 143 0.09 -11.48 10.12
C GLY A 143 -0.80 -10.64 11.02
N ASN A 144 -0.53 -10.55 12.33
CA ASN A 144 -1.30 -9.67 13.23
C ASN A 144 -0.76 -8.23 13.28
N THR A 145 0.48 -8.02 12.83
CA THR A 145 1.14 -6.72 12.85
C THR A 145 1.75 -6.45 11.48
N ILE A 146 1.59 -5.24 10.96
CA ILE A 146 2.26 -4.77 9.74
C ILE A 146 2.96 -3.46 10.07
N VAL A 147 4.27 -3.40 9.91
CA VAL A 147 5.02 -2.15 10.04
C VAL A 147 5.29 -1.63 8.65
N ILE A 148 4.81 -0.44 8.30
CA ILE A 148 5.11 0.20 7.01
C ILE A 148 6.01 1.41 7.18
N SER A 149 6.86 1.65 6.19
CA SER A 149 7.77 2.78 6.10
C SER A 149 7.72 3.38 4.69
N SER A 150 7.98 4.68 4.60
CA SER A 150 8.15 5.42 3.35
C SER A 150 9.17 6.53 3.56
N GLU A 151 9.84 6.95 2.49
CA GLU A 151 10.74 8.10 2.55
C GLU A 151 9.98 9.35 3.02
N GLY A 152 10.55 10.06 4.00
CA GLY A 152 9.99 11.30 4.55
C GLY A 152 8.82 11.13 5.52
N ILE A 153 8.35 9.91 5.77
CA ILE A 153 7.19 9.64 6.64
C ILE A 153 7.62 8.71 7.77
N ASP A 154 7.21 9.03 9.00
CA ASP A 154 7.46 8.19 10.17
C ASP A 154 6.87 6.78 9.99
N ASP A 155 7.60 5.78 10.46
CA ASP A 155 7.16 4.39 10.43
C ASP A 155 5.83 4.21 11.18
N ARG A 156 4.93 3.40 10.61
CA ARG A 156 3.61 3.11 11.18
C ARG A 156 3.46 1.65 11.48
N THR A 157 3.12 1.34 12.73
CA THR A 157 2.80 -0.03 13.17
C THR A 157 1.29 -0.22 13.19
N PHE A 158 0.79 -1.00 12.24
CA PHE A 158 -0.61 -1.38 12.12
C PHE A 158 -0.86 -2.68 12.87
N VAL A 159 -1.83 -2.67 13.79
CA VAL A 159 -2.25 -3.85 14.56
C VAL A 159 -3.63 -4.30 14.12
N LYS A 160 -3.80 -5.61 13.93
CA LYS A 160 -5.07 -6.20 13.52
C LYS A 160 -6.14 -6.03 14.59
N ILE A 161 -7.29 -5.48 14.21
CA ILE A 161 -8.43 -5.23 15.10
C ILE A 161 -9.68 -6.04 14.74
N LYS A 162 -9.75 -6.58 13.52
CA LYS A 162 -10.85 -7.44 13.04
C LYS A 162 -10.33 -8.49 12.07
#